data_AF-A0A5N1IJT7-F1
#
_entry.id   AF-A0A5N1IJT7-F1
#
_cell.length_a   1.000
_cell.length_b   1.000
_cell.length_c   1.000
_cell.angle_alpha   90.00
_cell.angle_beta   90.00
_cell.angle_gamma   90.00
#
_symmetry.space_group_name_H-M   'P 1'
#
loop_
_entity.id
_entity.type
_entity.pdbx_description
1 polymer ?
#
loop_
_entity_poly.entity_id
_entity_poly.type
_entity_poly.pdbx_seq_one_letter_code
_entity_poly.pdbx_strand_id
1 'polypeptide(L)'
;MGINKRYSGTIIGGIFTAVSLLFTKTFIVPILSVIPGVIVEFFFASIINNVPYSNVGIATIITLAILAFLPLAIILFKGRVQEIPKRIIVGILVIEYFLIHTLGFYIYWATKQNFRSDGQLIFGAISSFPASSFGLVAIGFIIDLIKNSRNDVSLAS
;
A
#
# COMPACT_ATOMS: atom_id res chain seq x y z
N MET A 1 17.55 18.95 -9.10
CA MET A 1 17.12 19.37 -7.75
C MET A 1 17.43 18.25 -6.77
N GLY A 2 18.32 18.47 -5.79
CA GLY A 2 18.74 17.43 -4.86
C GLY A 2 17.68 17.17 -3.79
N ILE A 3 17.03 16.00 -3.80
CA ILE A 3 16.10 15.61 -2.73
C ILE A 3 16.88 15.49 -1.41
N ASN A 4 16.42 16.19 -0.37
CA ASN A 4 16.96 16.14 0.99
C ASN A 4 17.06 14.66 1.45
N LYS A 5 18.26 14.21 1.81
CA LYS A 5 18.52 12.81 2.18
C LYS A 5 17.73 12.37 3.42
N ARG A 6 17.42 13.29 4.33
CA ARG A 6 16.69 13.02 5.59
C ARG A 6 15.22 12.70 5.37
N TYR A 7 14.60 13.32 4.36
CA TYR A 7 13.16 13.24 4.08
C TYR A 7 12.85 12.61 2.72
N SER A 8 13.78 11.81 2.20
CA SER A 8 13.64 11.28 0.85
C SER A 8 12.44 10.34 0.72
N GLY A 9 12.12 9.57 1.75
CA GLY A 9 10.96 8.65 1.76
C GLY A 9 9.65 9.41 1.65
N THR A 10 9.46 10.41 2.51
CA THR A 10 8.27 11.26 2.59
C THR A 10 8.10 12.05 1.30
N ILE A 11 9.18 12.61 0.73
CA ILE A 11 9.12 13.34 -0.53
C ILE A 11 8.70 12.41 -1.68
N ILE A 12 9.31 11.23 -1.80
CA ILE A 12 8.95 10.28 -2.86
C ILE A 12 7.51 9.77 -2.66
N GLY A 13 7.13 9.43 -1.43
CA GLY A 13 5.75 9.04 -1.10
C GLY A 13 4.73 10.14 -1.39
N GLY A 14 5.10 11.40 -1.15
CA GLY A 14 4.30 12.57 -1.51
C GLY A 14 4.12 12.72 -3.03
N ILE A 15 5.17 12.47 -3.82
CA ILE A 15 5.08 12.44 -5.29
C ILE A 15 4.14 11.33 -5.75
N PHE A 16 4.27 10.12 -5.21
CA PHE A 16 3.38 9.00 -5.52
C PHE A 16 1.92 9.31 -5.15
N THR A 17 1.70 9.91 -3.98
CA THR A 17 0.38 10.37 -3.53
C THR A 17 -0.20 11.39 -4.50
N ALA A 18 0.57 12.43 -4.88
CA ALA A 18 0.12 13.46 -5.79
C ALA A 18 -0.23 12.91 -7.18
N VAL A 19 0.62 12.03 -7.73
CA VAL A 19 0.36 11.35 -9.01
C VAL A 19 -0.90 10.48 -8.93
N SER A 20 -1.10 9.76 -7.83
CA SER A 20 -2.30 8.94 -7.61
C SER A 20 -3.57 9.81 -7.51
N LEU A 21 -3.50 10.95 -6.82
CA LEU A 21 -4.61 11.90 -6.77
C LEU A 21 -4.93 12.50 -8.15
N LEU A 22 -3.94 12.73 -9.01
CA LEU A 22 -4.20 13.10 -10.40
C LEU A 22 -4.90 11.97 -11.16
N PHE A 23 -4.47 10.71 -10.95
CA PHE A 23 -5.11 9.53 -11.56
C PHE A 23 -6.52 9.24 -11.06
N THR A 24 -6.94 9.82 -9.93
CA THR A 24 -8.36 9.80 -9.50
C THR A 24 -9.28 10.39 -10.57
N LYS A 25 -8.79 11.31 -11.41
CA LYS A 25 -9.55 11.88 -12.53
C LYS A 25 -9.75 10.90 -13.68
N THR A 26 -9.13 9.72 -13.61
CA THR A 26 -9.32 8.63 -14.56
C THR A 26 -10.14 7.52 -13.89
N PHE A 27 -11.01 6.86 -14.65
CA PHE A 27 -11.72 5.67 -14.16
C PHE A 27 -10.83 4.42 -14.23
N ILE A 28 -9.94 4.35 -15.21
CA ILE A 28 -9.16 3.15 -15.55
C ILE A 28 -8.07 2.88 -14.51
N VAL A 29 -7.31 3.90 -14.10
CA VAL A 29 -6.17 3.67 -13.19
C VAL A 29 -6.60 3.16 -11.81
N PRO A 30 -7.64 3.71 -11.15
CA PRO A 30 -8.18 3.13 -9.92
C PRO A 30 -8.55 1.66 -10.06
N ILE A 31 -9.22 1.29 -11.16
CA ILE A 31 -9.64 -0.10 -11.41
C ILE A 31 -8.42 -1.01 -11.60
N LEU A 32 -7.45 -0.61 -12.44
CA LEU A 32 -6.25 -1.41 -12.68
C LEU A 32 -5.41 -1.59 -11.42
N SER A 33 -5.40 -0.60 -10.51
CA SER A 33 -4.62 -0.65 -9.28
C SER A 33 -5.04 -1.74 -8.30
N VAL A 34 -6.28 -2.23 -8.39
CA VAL A 34 -6.83 -3.24 -7.47
C VAL A 34 -6.85 -4.65 -8.05
N ILE A 35 -6.53 -4.82 -9.35
CA ILE A 35 -6.48 -6.13 -10.03
C ILE A 35 -5.59 -7.15 -9.30
N PRO A 36 -4.40 -6.78 -8.76
CA PRO A 36 -3.59 -7.74 -8.03
C PRO A 36 -4.33 -8.39 -6.84
N GLY A 37 -5.21 -7.65 -6.16
CA GLY A 37 -6.03 -8.21 -5.07
C GLY A 37 -7.05 -9.22 -5.51
N VAL A 38 -7.57 -9.10 -6.73
CA VAL A 38 -8.50 -10.07 -7.31
C VAL A 38 -7.84 -11.44 -7.43
N ILE A 39 -6.54 -11.49 -7.76
CA ILE A 39 -5.77 -12.74 -7.79
C ILE A 39 -5.67 -13.37 -6.39
N VAL A 40 -5.43 -12.54 -5.36
CA VAL A 40 -5.36 -13.00 -3.96
C VAL A 40 -6.71 -13.53 -3.49
N GLU A 41 -7.80 -12.83 -3.81
CA GLU A 41 -9.15 -13.27 -3.51
C GLU A 41 -9.53 -14.57 -4.22
N PHE A 42 -9.25 -14.70 -5.52
CA PHE A 42 -9.48 -15.94 -6.26
C PHE A 42 -8.76 -17.13 -5.64
N PHE A 43 -7.51 -16.92 -5.20
CA PHE A 43 -6.77 -17.94 -4.46
C PHE A 43 -7.52 -18.36 -3.19
N PHE A 44 -7.94 -17.41 -2.34
CA PHE A 44 -8.66 -17.74 -1.10
C PHE A 44 -10.05 -18.32 -1.32
N ALA A 45 -10.76 -17.88 -2.35
CA ALA A 45 -12.06 -18.45 -2.73
C ALA A 45 -11.95 -19.94 -3.11
N SER A 46 -10.76 -20.41 -3.53
CA SER A 46 -10.52 -21.82 -3.87
C SER A 46 -10.16 -22.70 -2.67
N ILE A 47 -9.72 -22.13 -1.54
CA ILE A 47 -9.21 -22.90 -0.38
C ILE A 47 -9.99 -22.67 0.92
N ILE A 48 -10.78 -21.60 1.03
CA ILE A 48 -11.60 -21.28 2.21
C ILE A 48 -13.08 -21.51 1.87
N ASN A 49 -13.86 -21.95 2.88
CA ASN A 49 -15.31 -21.97 2.77
C ASN A 49 -15.86 -20.54 2.53
N ASN A 50 -16.40 -20.33 1.34
CA ASN A 50 -16.90 -19.03 0.85
C ASN A 50 -18.35 -18.73 1.26
N VAL A 51 -18.91 -19.48 2.22
CA VAL A 51 -20.22 -19.23 2.81
C VAL A 51 -20.05 -18.89 4.30
N PRO A 52 -20.21 -17.61 4.71
CA PRO A 52 -20.44 -16.41 3.90
C PRO A 52 -19.19 -15.91 3.16
N TYR A 53 -19.38 -15.16 2.07
CA TYR A 53 -18.27 -14.66 1.23
C TYR A 53 -17.31 -13.72 1.97
N SER A 54 -17.78 -13.10 3.06
CA SER A 54 -16.95 -12.29 3.96
C SER A 54 -15.70 -13.03 4.47
N ASN A 55 -15.73 -14.37 4.57
CA ASN A 55 -14.56 -15.15 4.97
C ASN A 55 -13.40 -14.95 3.99
N VAL A 56 -13.69 -14.97 2.68
CA VAL A 56 -12.71 -14.76 1.61
C VAL A 56 -12.21 -13.31 1.63
N GLY A 57 -13.12 -12.34 1.77
CA GLY A 57 -12.77 -10.93 1.85
C GLY A 57 -11.88 -10.61 3.06
N ILE A 58 -12.19 -11.16 4.24
CA ILE A 58 -11.38 -10.99 5.46
C ILE A 58 -9.99 -11.62 5.29
N ALA A 59 -9.92 -12.86 4.77
CA ALA A 59 -8.63 -13.51 4.50
C ALA A 59 -7.77 -12.68 3.54
N THR A 60 -8.39 -12.15 2.48
CA THR A 60 -7.73 -11.29 1.49
C THR A 60 -7.18 -10.01 2.14
N ILE A 61 -7.96 -9.33 2.99
CA ILE A 61 -7.51 -8.14 3.74
C ILE A 61 -6.31 -8.47 4.62
N ILE A 62 -6.38 -9.55 5.41
CA ILE A 62 -5.30 -9.95 6.31
C ILE A 62 -4.02 -10.21 5.52
N THR A 63 -4.11 -10.95 4.41
CA THR A 63 -2.95 -11.24 3.57
C THR A 63 -2.38 -9.99 2.92
N LEU A 64 -3.22 -9.11 2.37
CA LEU A 64 -2.75 -7.84 1.79
C LEU A 64 -2.08 -6.94 2.83
N ALA A 65 -2.62 -6.89 4.06
CA ALA A 65 -1.99 -6.15 5.15
C ALA A 65 -0.60 -6.73 5.47
N ILE A 66 -0.47 -8.05 5.61
CA ILE A 66 0.84 -8.69 5.82
C ILE A 66 1.81 -8.37 4.68
N LEU A 67 1.35 -8.45 3.43
CA LEU A 67 2.17 -8.14 2.26
C LEU A 67 2.59 -6.66 2.23
N ALA A 68 1.76 -5.72 2.66
CA ALA A 68 2.10 -4.30 2.76
C ALA A 68 3.10 -3.99 3.89
N PHE A 69 3.10 -4.78 4.96
CA PHE A 69 4.09 -4.61 6.03
C PHE A 69 5.43 -5.30 5.73
N LEU A 70 5.47 -6.28 4.82
CA LEU A 70 6.68 -7.05 4.54
C LEU A 70 7.83 -6.19 3.95
N PRO A 71 7.63 -5.31 2.95
CA PRO A 71 8.66 -4.39 2.47
C PRO A 71 9.18 -3.46 3.57
N LEU A 72 8.30 -2.96 4.45
CA LEU A 72 8.68 -2.13 5.58
C LEU A 72 9.56 -2.88 6.59
N ALA A 73 9.23 -4.14 6.89
CA ALA A 73 10.06 -4.98 7.73
C ALA A 73 11.45 -5.17 7.13
N ILE A 74 11.54 -5.43 5.82
CA ILE A 74 12.83 -5.57 5.11
C ILE A 74 13.66 -4.28 5.19
N ILE A 75 13.04 -3.11 5.03
CA ILE A 75 13.69 -1.80 5.22
C ILE A 75 14.16 -1.64 6.65
N LEU A 76 13.35 -2.00 7.64
CA LEU A 76 13.73 -1.91 9.05
C LEU A 76 15.00 -2.73 9.34
N PHE A 77 15.09 -3.96 8.83
CA PHE A 77 16.29 -4.79 9.00
C PHE A 77 17.49 -4.26 8.21
N LYS A 78 17.32 -3.96 6.91
CA LYS A 78 18.44 -3.46 6.08
C LYS A 78 18.91 -2.07 6.50
N GLY A 79 17.99 -1.21 6.91
CA GLY A 79 18.25 0.17 7.32
C GLY A 79 19.08 0.28 8.60
N ARG A 80 19.11 -0.78 9.42
CA ARG A 80 20.03 -0.86 10.57
C ARG A 80 21.49 -1.06 10.15
N VAL A 81 21.72 -1.74 9.03
CA VAL A 81 23.06 -2.20 8.60
C VAL A 81 23.65 -1.29 7.52
N GLN A 82 22.82 -0.78 6.60
CA GLN A 82 23.27 -0.05 5.41
C GLN A 82 22.39 1.15 5.07
N GLU A 83 22.96 2.15 4.40
CA GLU A 83 22.18 3.29 3.90
C GLU A 83 21.20 2.78 2.83
N ILE A 84 19.94 3.20 2.90
CA ILE A 84 18.92 2.75 1.95
C ILE A 84 18.97 3.65 0.71
N PRO A 85 19.39 3.14 -0.46
CA PRO A 85 19.45 3.94 -1.67
C PRO A 85 18.05 4.31 -2.17
N LYS A 86 17.92 5.52 -2.75
CA LYS A 86 16.64 6.07 -3.24
C LYS A 86 15.90 5.14 -4.20
N ARG A 87 16.62 4.39 -5.05
CA ARG A 87 16.03 3.41 -5.98
C ARG A 87 15.27 2.29 -5.27
N ILE A 88 15.71 1.87 -4.08
CA ILE A 88 15.01 0.86 -3.28
C ILE A 88 13.73 1.45 -2.70
N ILE A 89 13.76 2.70 -2.23
CA ILE A 89 12.56 3.41 -1.74
C ILE A 89 11.51 3.49 -2.85
N VAL A 90 11.92 3.89 -4.06
CA VAL A 90 11.02 3.94 -5.23
C VAL A 90 10.44 2.56 -5.53
N GLY A 91 11.28 1.52 -5.61
CA GLY A 91 10.81 0.15 -5.87
C GLY A 91 9.79 -0.33 -4.84
N ILE A 92 9.99 0.01 -3.56
CA ILE A 92 9.05 -0.32 -2.50
C ILE A 92 7.75 0.45 -2.67
N LEU A 93 7.79 1.75 -2.95
CA LEU A 93 6.57 2.53 -3.20
C LEU A 93 5.80 2.07 -4.45
N VAL A 94 6.46 1.50 -5.46
CA VAL A 94 5.78 0.86 -6.60
C VAL A 94 5.01 -0.39 -6.16
N ILE A 95 5.59 -1.22 -5.28
CA ILE A 95 4.90 -2.40 -4.74
C ILE A 95 3.75 -1.95 -3.83
N GLU A 96 4.02 -1.02 -2.92
CA GLU A 96 3.04 -0.45 -1.99
C GLU A 96 1.90 0.27 -2.72
N TYR A 97 2.14 0.87 -3.88
CA TYR A 97 1.08 1.46 -4.70
C TYR A 97 -0.07 0.46 -4.95
N PHE A 98 0.25 -0.75 -5.41
CA PHE A 98 -0.77 -1.77 -5.65
C PHE A 98 -1.36 -2.33 -4.36
N LEU A 99 -0.52 -2.59 -3.35
CA LEU A 99 -0.97 -3.18 -2.09
C LEU A 99 -1.89 -2.23 -1.31
N ILE A 100 -1.51 -0.96 -1.17
CA ILE A 100 -2.28 0.04 -0.43
C ILE A 100 -3.61 0.35 -1.14
N HIS A 101 -3.62 0.48 -2.46
CA HIS A 101 -4.86 0.74 -3.19
C HIS A 101 -5.81 -0.46 -3.16
N THR A 102 -5.28 -1.66 -3.30
CA THR A 102 -6.04 -2.89 -3.16
C THR A 102 -6.59 -3.02 -1.74
N LEU A 103 -5.75 -2.85 -0.72
CA LEU A 103 -6.17 -2.92 0.68
C LEU A 103 -7.26 -1.88 0.99
N GLY A 104 -7.08 -0.64 0.51
CA GLY A 104 -8.08 0.42 0.66
C GLY A 104 -9.42 0.08 0.01
N PHE A 105 -9.40 -0.55 -1.16
CA PHE A 105 -10.60 -1.06 -1.82
C PHE A 105 -11.30 -2.14 -0.99
N TYR A 106 -10.59 -3.16 -0.51
CA TYR A 106 -11.20 -4.23 0.30
C TYR A 106 -11.74 -3.71 1.64
N ILE A 107 -11.05 -2.77 2.29
CA ILE A 107 -11.55 -2.11 3.50
C ILE A 107 -12.82 -1.31 3.19
N TYR A 108 -12.86 -0.59 2.07
CA TYR A 108 -14.06 0.11 1.63
C TYR A 108 -15.21 -0.87 1.37
N TRP A 109 -14.95 -1.97 0.66
CA TRP A 109 -15.94 -2.99 0.37
C TRP A 109 -16.49 -3.65 1.64
N ALA A 110 -15.62 -3.96 2.61
CA ALA A 110 -16.00 -4.49 3.91
C ALA A 110 -16.89 -3.51 4.69
N THR A 111 -16.48 -2.24 4.78
CA THR A 111 -17.11 -1.25 5.68
C THR A 111 -18.35 -0.59 5.08
N LYS A 112 -18.44 -0.45 3.76
CA LYS A 112 -19.55 0.25 3.09
C LYS A 112 -20.56 -0.69 2.46
N GLN A 113 -20.13 -1.87 2.05
CA GLN A 113 -20.97 -2.80 1.29
C GLN A 113 -21.10 -4.17 1.98
N ASN A 114 -20.43 -4.39 3.12
CA ASN A 114 -20.45 -5.67 3.84
C ASN A 114 -20.17 -6.88 2.93
N PHE A 115 -19.17 -6.75 2.05
CA PHE A 115 -18.78 -7.76 1.06
C PHE A 115 -19.91 -8.19 0.10
N ARG A 116 -20.95 -7.37 -0.09
CA ARG A 116 -21.98 -7.65 -1.09
C ARG A 116 -21.36 -7.55 -2.48
N SER A 117 -21.57 -8.58 -3.29
CA SER A 117 -21.13 -8.63 -4.68
C SER A 117 -22.30 -8.19 -5.55
N ASP A 118 -22.22 -6.98 -6.09
CA ASP A 118 -23.07 -6.52 -7.18
C ASP A 118 -22.19 -6.01 -8.33
N GLY A 119 -22.81 -5.75 -9.49
CA GLY A 119 -22.09 -5.26 -10.67
C GLY A 119 -21.42 -3.89 -10.48
N GLN A 120 -21.64 -3.22 -9.34
CA GLN A 120 -21.05 -1.91 -9.02
C GLN A 120 -19.82 -2.02 -8.13
N LEU A 121 -19.39 -3.23 -7.75
CA LEU A 121 -18.20 -3.46 -6.92
C LEU A 121 -16.97 -2.71 -7.46
N ILE A 122 -16.82 -2.63 -8.79
CA ILE A 122 -15.71 -1.94 -9.45
C ILE A 122 -15.67 -0.42 -9.18
N PHE A 123 -16.82 0.21 -8.89
CA PHE A 123 -16.88 1.61 -8.46
C PHE A 123 -16.41 1.83 -7.02
N GLY A 124 -16.35 0.75 -6.22
CA GLY A 124 -15.69 0.77 -4.93
C GLY A 124 -14.22 1.15 -5.05
N ALA A 125 -13.52 0.63 -6.07
CA ALA A 125 -12.11 0.96 -6.31
C ALA A 125 -11.91 2.45 -6.59
N ILE A 126 -12.79 3.05 -7.40
CA ILE A 126 -12.77 4.49 -7.70
C ILE A 126 -13.06 5.32 -6.45
N SER A 127 -14.01 4.88 -5.63
CA SER A 127 -14.41 5.60 -4.41
C SER A 127 -13.35 5.55 -3.31
N SER A 128 -12.61 4.44 -3.19
CA SER A 128 -11.56 4.25 -2.19
C SER A 128 -10.20 4.81 -2.62
N PHE A 129 -9.97 5.00 -3.92
CA PHE A 129 -8.68 5.38 -4.47
C PHE A 129 -8.09 6.67 -3.87
N PRO A 130 -8.85 7.79 -3.74
CA PRO A 130 -8.29 9.05 -3.26
C PRO A 130 -7.83 8.96 -1.81
N ALA A 131 -8.62 8.28 -0.97
CA ALA A 131 -8.29 8.09 0.44
C ALA A 131 -7.06 7.19 0.61
N SER A 132 -7.02 6.08 -0.14
CA SER A 132 -5.87 5.15 -0.09
C SER A 132 -4.58 5.74 -0.66
N SER A 133 -4.64 6.71 -1.58
CA SER A 133 -3.44 7.42 -2.08
C SER A 133 -2.60 8.02 -0.95
N PHE A 134 -3.23 8.53 0.12
CA PHE A 134 -2.50 9.10 1.26
C PHE A 134 -1.73 8.06 2.07
N GLY A 135 -2.02 6.76 1.91
CA GLY A 135 -1.19 5.71 2.48
C GLY A 135 0.24 5.77 1.96
N LEU A 136 0.48 6.22 0.72
CA LEU A 136 1.82 6.24 0.12
C LEU A 136 2.74 7.28 0.76
N VAL A 137 2.21 8.44 1.14
CA VAL A 137 2.99 9.42 1.92
C VAL A 137 3.22 8.94 3.36
N ALA A 138 2.26 8.22 3.97
CA ALA A 138 2.44 7.62 5.28
C ALA A 138 3.55 6.54 5.28
N ILE A 139 3.58 5.68 4.26
CA ILE A 139 4.68 4.74 4.02
C ILE A 139 6.00 5.49 3.87
N GLY A 140 6.04 6.55 3.05
CA GLY A 140 7.22 7.39 2.89
C GLY A 140 7.75 7.98 4.21
N PHE A 141 6.83 8.43 5.07
CA PHE A 141 7.15 8.92 6.41
C PHE A 141 7.74 7.82 7.30
N ILE A 142 7.16 6.63 7.32
CA ILE A 142 7.69 5.48 8.08
C ILE A 142 9.11 5.14 7.63
N ILE A 143 9.38 5.15 6.31
CA ILE A 143 10.72 4.90 5.76
C ILE A 143 11.74 5.93 6.29
N ASP A 144 11.37 7.21 6.36
CA ASP A 144 12.26 8.23 6.89
C ASP A 144 12.47 8.11 8.40
N LEU A 145 11.45 7.71 9.17
CA LEU A 145 11.61 7.41 10.60
C LEU A 145 12.64 6.29 10.81
N ILE A 146 12.52 5.21 10.05
CA ILE A 146 13.46 4.08 10.10
C ILE A 146 14.87 4.55 9.77
N LYS A 147 15.04 5.31 8.67
CA LYS A 147 16.36 5.83 8.27
C LYS A 147 16.98 6.76 9.31
N ASN A 148 16.18 7.64 9.92
CA ASN A 148 16.69 8.65 10.84
C ASN A 148 17.03 8.06 12.21
N SER A 149 16.29 7.05 12.68
CA SER A 149 16.63 6.35 13.93
C SER A 149 18.03 5.73 13.94
N ARG A 150 18.57 5.35 12.77
CA ARG A 150 19.96 4.87 12.64
C ARG A 150 20.98 5.98 12.92
N ASN A 151 20.76 7.18 12.37
CA ASN A 151 21.71 8.28 12.49
C ASN A 151 21.92 8.66 13.96
N ASP A 152 20.85 8.61 14.75
CA ASP A 152 20.91 8.90 16.18
C ASP A 152 21.69 7.81 16.96
N VAL A 153 21.52 6.54 16.60
CA VAL A 153 22.30 5.43 17.21
C VAL A 153 23.78 5.50 16.84
N SER A 154 24.13 5.84 15.60
CA SER A 154 25.54 5.97 15.18
C SER A 154 26.27 7.18 15.79
N LEU A 155 25.52 8.19 16.26
CA LEU A 155 26.09 9.35 16.95
C LEU A 155 26.30 9.11 18.45
N ALA A 156 25.66 8.07 19.00
CA ALA A 156 25.76 7.67 20.40
C ALA A 156 26.80 6.56 20.67
N SER A 157 27.38 5.97 19.61
CA SER A 157 28.42 4.94 19.64
C SER A 157 29.79 5.52 19.27
#